data_AF-A0A2V2R569-F1
#
_entry.id   AF-A0A2V2R569-F1
#
_cell.length_a   1.000
_cell.length_b   1.000
_cell.length_c   1.000
_cell.angle_alpha   90.00
_cell.angle_beta   90.00
_cell.angle_gamma   90.00
#
_symmetry.space_group_name_H-M   'P 1'
#
loop_
_entity.id
_entity.type
_entity.pdbx_description
1 polymer ?
#
loop_
_entity_poly.entity_id
_entity_poly.type
_entity_poly.pdbx_seq_one_letter_code
_entity_poly.pdbx_strand_id
1 'polypeptide(L)'
;MSNSRKREENEELSHDPSRRRFLKGVGIAGATAAVVDTLWTDAQAETLLETQKSNDRSLAGTVNVTFNVNGQKRTVQVEPRTTLLNALRNHVDPPVTGPKLVCDMGTCGGCTVLLDGKPVYSCLVLAVDAVGRAVTTAEGLGSPESPNAVQSAFVEKDGMMCGFCTPGFVTTLSALVKKNPNPTLEEVREACKGNFCRCGTYPRVFEAALAAAKKA
;
A
#
# COMPACT_ATOMS: atom_id res chain seq x y z
N MET A 1 15.05 -100.21 -26.24
CA MET A 1 13.83 -100.95 -26.63
C MET A 1 12.79 -100.79 -25.53
N SER A 2 11.52 -100.65 -25.92
CA SER A 2 10.30 -100.54 -25.09
C SER A 2 10.10 -99.18 -24.40
N ASN A 3 9.26 -98.23 -24.85
CA ASN A 3 7.90 -98.18 -25.43
C ASN A 3 6.76 -98.04 -24.38
N SER A 4 5.76 -97.24 -24.77
CA SER A 4 4.44 -96.94 -24.17
C SER A 4 4.36 -95.69 -23.27
N ARG A 5 3.88 -94.52 -23.72
CA ARG A 5 2.52 -94.04 -24.11
C ARG A 5 1.47 -93.94 -22.99
N LYS A 6 0.87 -92.73 -22.94
CA LYS A 6 -0.40 -92.25 -22.34
C LYS A 6 -0.37 -92.00 -20.81
N ARG A 7 -0.96 -90.93 -20.28
CA ARG A 7 -2.21 -90.27 -20.68
C ARG A 7 -2.25 -88.82 -20.14
N GLU A 8 -2.77 -87.90 -20.95
CA GLU A 8 -3.25 -86.59 -20.52
C GLU A 8 -4.49 -86.77 -19.63
N GLU A 9 -4.58 -86.00 -18.55
CA GLU A 9 -5.85 -85.62 -17.94
C GLU A 9 -5.72 -84.16 -17.50
N ASN A 10 -6.42 -83.29 -18.25
CA ASN A 10 -6.72 -81.92 -17.87
C ASN A 10 -7.64 -81.95 -16.65
N GLU A 11 -7.25 -81.27 -15.58
CA GLU A 11 -8.19 -80.88 -14.52
C GLU A 11 -8.22 -79.35 -14.47
N GLU A 12 -9.29 -78.78 -15.03
CA GLU A 12 -9.61 -77.36 -14.96
C GLU A 12 -9.72 -76.92 -13.49
N LEU A 13 -8.75 -76.12 -13.04
CA LEU A 13 -8.86 -75.39 -11.78
C LEU A 13 -9.76 -74.17 -11.99
N SER A 14 -11.02 -74.34 -11.58
CA SER A 14 -12.04 -73.31 -11.50
C SER A 14 -11.53 -72.10 -10.70
N HIS A 15 -11.58 -70.93 -11.34
CA HIS A 15 -11.25 -69.67 -10.71
C HIS A 15 -12.46 -69.19 -9.91
N ASP A 16 -12.54 -69.50 -8.61
CA ASP A 16 -13.57 -68.94 -7.72
C ASP A 16 -13.06 -67.63 -7.07
N PRO A 17 -13.60 -66.45 -7.45
CA PRO A 17 -13.22 -65.20 -6.83
C PRO A 17 -14.04 -65.00 -5.55
N SER A 18 -13.62 -65.63 -4.45
CA SER A 18 -14.34 -65.40 -3.18
C SER A 18 -14.21 -63.92 -2.76
N ARG A 19 -15.37 -63.30 -2.46
CA ARG A 19 -15.47 -61.91 -1.93
C ARG A 19 -14.52 -61.65 -0.75
N ARG A 20 -14.22 -62.68 0.04
CA ARG A 20 -13.34 -62.61 1.20
C ARG A 20 -11.88 -62.33 0.82
N ARG A 21 -11.40 -62.80 -0.33
CA ARG A 21 -10.03 -62.55 -0.81
C ARG A 21 -9.90 -61.15 -1.42
N PHE A 22 -10.94 -60.69 -2.13
CA PHE A 22 -11.01 -59.31 -2.64
C PHE A 22 -11.04 -58.27 -1.50
N LEU A 23 -11.89 -58.47 -0.49
CA LEU A 23 -11.98 -57.55 0.66
C LEU A 23 -10.68 -57.48 1.48
N LYS A 24 -9.95 -58.60 1.59
CA LYS A 24 -8.63 -58.61 2.24
C LYS A 24 -7.56 -57.86 1.42
N GLY A 25 -7.61 -57.91 0.10
CA GLY A 25 -6.68 -57.18 -0.78
C GLY A 25 -6.92 -55.67 -0.78
N VAL A 26 -8.18 -55.24 -0.80
CA VAL A 26 -8.56 -53.81 -0.77
C VAL A 26 -8.21 -53.16 0.57
N GLY A 27 -8.33 -53.88 1.68
CA GLY A 27 -7.98 -53.37 3.01
C GLY A 27 -6.49 -53.05 3.20
N ILE A 28 -5.59 -53.79 2.53
CA ILE A 28 -4.14 -53.57 2.65
C ILE A 28 -3.70 -52.39 1.79
N ALA A 29 -4.18 -52.27 0.55
CA ALA A 29 -3.78 -51.19 -0.36
C ALA A 29 -4.30 -49.80 0.07
N GLY A 30 -5.51 -49.73 0.61
CA GLY A 30 -6.11 -48.47 1.08
C GLY A 30 -5.42 -47.89 2.32
N ALA A 31 -5.00 -48.74 3.26
CA ALA A 31 -4.29 -48.31 4.46
C ALA A 31 -2.89 -47.77 4.14
N THR A 32 -2.17 -48.38 3.19
CA THR A 32 -0.83 -47.92 2.79
C THR A 32 -0.86 -46.59 2.05
N ALA A 33 -1.84 -46.34 1.19
CA ALA A 33 -1.92 -45.07 0.46
C ALA A 33 -2.24 -43.88 1.39
N ALA A 34 -3.15 -44.08 2.35
CA ALA A 34 -3.50 -43.04 3.33
C ALA A 34 -2.32 -42.70 4.26
N VAL A 35 -1.51 -43.70 4.66
CA VAL A 35 -0.32 -43.49 5.48
C VAL A 35 0.80 -42.80 4.69
N VAL A 36 0.99 -43.13 3.41
CA VAL A 36 2.00 -42.47 2.57
C VAL A 36 1.62 -41.01 2.28
N ASP A 37 0.35 -40.72 2.03
CA ASP A 37 -0.14 -39.35 1.78
C ASP A 37 -0.01 -38.44 3.02
N THR A 38 -0.34 -38.98 4.21
CA THR A 38 -0.15 -38.25 5.48
C THR A 38 1.33 -38.03 5.82
N LEU A 39 2.18 -39.04 5.65
CA LEU A 39 3.61 -38.89 5.88
C LEU A 39 4.27 -37.91 4.89
N TRP A 40 3.80 -37.85 3.64
CA TRP A 40 4.28 -36.90 2.64
C TRP A 40 3.82 -35.47 2.92
N THR A 41 2.57 -35.28 3.36
CA THR A 41 2.05 -33.96 3.72
C THR A 41 2.70 -33.41 4.99
N ASP A 42 2.93 -34.23 6.01
CA ASP A 42 3.61 -33.79 7.24
C ASP A 42 5.08 -33.41 6.98
N ALA A 43 5.82 -34.20 6.19
CA ALA A 43 7.20 -33.88 5.82
C ALA A 43 7.32 -32.61 4.96
N GLN A 44 6.35 -32.35 4.07
CA GLN A 44 6.28 -31.11 3.31
C GLN A 44 5.88 -29.92 4.19
N ALA A 45 4.96 -30.10 5.15
CA ALA A 45 4.54 -29.05 6.07
C ALA A 45 5.69 -28.63 7.01
N GLU A 46 6.46 -29.58 7.55
CA GLU A 46 7.64 -29.30 8.36
C GLU A 46 8.70 -28.54 7.54
N THR A 47 9.00 -29.00 6.32
CA THR A 47 9.96 -28.32 5.43
C THR A 47 9.51 -26.91 5.07
N LEU A 48 8.21 -26.67 4.83
CA LEU A 48 7.65 -25.34 4.55
C LEU A 48 7.72 -24.41 5.77
N LEU A 49 7.44 -24.92 6.97
CA LEU A 49 7.54 -24.17 8.22
C LEU A 49 9.01 -23.83 8.57
N GLU A 50 9.93 -24.74 8.32
CA GLU A 50 11.37 -24.54 8.53
C GLU A 50 11.95 -23.50 7.53
N THR A 51 11.49 -23.57 6.27
CA THR A 51 11.84 -22.59 5.24
C THR A 51 11.25 -21.20 5.56
N GLN A 52 10.04 -21.11 6.12
CA GLN A 52 9.46 -19.85 6.61
C GLN A 52 10.23 -19.26 7.79
N LYS A 53 10.65 -20.07 8.77
CA LYS A 53 11.43 -19.60 9.93
C LYS A 53 12.78 -19.00 9.53
N SER A 54 13.40 -19.49 8.45
CA SER A 54 14.73 -19.03 8.03
C SER A 54 14.72 -17.70 7.23
N ASN A 55 13.56 -17.26 6.75
CA ASN A 55 13.40 -16.04 5.93
C ASN A 55 12.60 -14.92 6.60
N ASP A 56 12.22 -15.05 7.89
CA ASP A 56 11.59 -13.97 8.65
C ASP A 56 12.62 -12.91 9.09
N ARG A 57 13.20 -12.20 8.11
CA ARG A 57 13.98 -10.99 8.38
C ARG A 57 13.01 -9.84 8.64
N SER A 58 12.45 -9.78 9.84
CA SER A 58 11.76 -8.57 10.30
C SER A 58 12.79 -7.48 10.60
N LEU A 59 12.60 -6.31 9.98
CA LEU A 59 13.39 -5.13 10.31
C LEU A 59 12.89 -4.60 11.67
N ALA A 60 13.64 -4.88 12.73
CA ALA A 60 13.35 -4.39 14.08
C ALA A 60 14.14 -3.11 14.41
N GLY A 61 13.59 -2.31 15.33
CA GLY A 61 14.25 -1.10 15.83
C GLY A 61 13.93 0.17 15.05
N THR A 62 14.68 1.22 15.34
CA THR A 62 14.49 2.56 14.76
C THR A 62 15.71 2.99 13.95
N VAL A 63 15.49 3.89 13.01
CA VAL A 63 16.51 4.51 12.16
C VAL A 63 16.42 6.03 12.26
N ASN A 64 17.56 6.69 12.16
CA ASN A 64 17.61 8.14 12.08
C ASN A 64 17.38 8.56 10.63
N VAL A 65 16.32 9.33 10.41
CA VAL A 65 15.92 9.84 9.10
C VAL A 65 16.06 11.36 9.12
N THR A 66 16.73 11.91 8.11
CA THR A 66 16.90 13.36 7.95
C THR A 66 16.33 13.83 6.62
N PHE A 67 15.42 14.80 6.66
CA PHE A 67 14.84 15.40 5.46
C PHE A 67 14.64 16.92 5.65
N ASN A 68 14.44 17.63 4.53
CA ASN A 68 14.23 19.08 4.54
C ASN A 68 12.71 19.35 4.51
N VAL A 69 12.13 19.80 5.62
CA VAL A 69 10.72 20.18 5.73
C VAL A 69 10.61 21.70 5.72
N ASN A 70 9.94 22.26 4.71
CA ASN A 70 9.67 23.70 4.61
C ASN A 70 10.95 24.56 4.71
N GLY A 71 12.06 24.09 4.11
CA GLY A 71 13.35 24.76 4.15
C GLY A 71 14.21 24.44 5.39
N GLN A 72 13.68 23.69 6.35
CA GLN A 72 14.37 23.34 7.59
C GLN A 72 14.81 21.87 7.61
N LYS A 73 16.09 21.63 7.92
CA LYS A 73 16.60 20.27 8.14
C LYS A 73 16.02 19.71 9.44
N ARG A 74 15.27 18.61 9.35
CA ARG A 74 14.69 17.90 10.50
C ARG A 74 15.21 16.47 10.55
N THR A 75 15.61 16.03 11.74
CA THR A 75 16.07 14.66 12.00
C THR A 75 15.11 14.01 12.97
N VAL A 76 14.65 12.79 12.65
CA VAL A 76 13.74 12.02 13.49
C VAL A 76 14.24 10.59 13.63
N GLN A 77 13.94 9.96 14.76
CA GLN A 77 14.19 8.54 14.99
C GLN A 77 12.86 7.79 14.89
N VAL A 78 12.71 6.91 13.89
CA VAL A 78 11.45 6.23 13.57
C VAL A 78 11.66 4.78 13.14
N GLU A 79 10.63 3.95 13.22
CA GLU A 79 10.66 2.62 12.61
C GLU A 79 10.74 2.74 11.07
N PRO A 80 11.38 1.78 10.36
CA PRO A 80 11.47 1.83 8.89
C PRO A 80 10.12 1.88 8.17
N ARG A 81 9.05 1.35 8.78
CA ARG A 81 7.68 1.37 8.25
C ARG A 81 6.94 2.69 8.45
N THR A 82 7.51 3.64 9.20
CA THR A 82 6.84 4.92 9.47
C THR A 82 6.68 5.71 8.18
N THR A 83 5.43 6.04 7.86
CA THR A 83 5.10 6.88 6.70
C THR A 83 5.62 8.30 6.88
N LEU A 84 5.88 9.01 5.78
CA LEU A 84 6.26 10.42 5.79
C LEU A 84 5.19 11.26 6.49
N LEU A 85 3.91 10.94 6.29
CA LEU A 85 2.80 11.58 7.01
C LEU A 85 2.94 11.45 8.53
N ASN A 86 3.17 10.23 9.03
CA ASN A 86 3.32 10.00 10.46
C ASN A 86 4.60 10.67 11.00
N ALA A 87 5.71 10.61 10.27
CA ALA A 87 6.94 11.30 10.63
C ALA A 87 6.71 12.82 10.80
N LEU A 88 6.05 13.47 9.83
CA LEU A 88 5.73 14.91 9.87
C LEU A 88 4.77 15.29 10.98
N ARG A 89 3.79 14.45 11.31
CA ARG A 89 2.76 14.81 12.29
C ARG A 89 3.15 14.49 13.72
N ASN A 90 3.86 13.39 13.94
CA ASN A 90 4.00 12.79 15.27
C ASN A 90 5.46 12.69 15.75
N HIS A 91 6.45 12.85 14.86
CA HIS A 91 7.86 12.63 15.22
C HIS A 91 8.76 13.86 15.04
N VAL A 92 8.46 14.75 14.09
CA VAL A 92 9.19 16.03 13.97
C VAL A 92 8.80 16.98 15.09
N ASP A 93 9.76 17.74 15.58
CA ASP A 93 9.57 18.79 16.58
C ASP A 93 10.03 20.14 16.01
N PRO A 94 9.16 21.17 15.98
CA PRO A 94 7.72 21.12 16.27
C PRO A 94 6.94 20.28 15.23
N PRO A 95 5.78 19.71 15.62
CA PRO A 95 4.90 18.94 14.73
C PRO A 95 4.41 19.73 13.51
N VAL A 96 4.41 19.09 12.34
CA VAL A 96 3.88 19.64 11.09
C VAL A 96 2.56 18.94 10.78
N THR A 97 1.45 19.62 11.12
CA THR A 97 0.12 18.99 11.19
C THR A 97 -0.82 19.39 10.05
N GLY A 98 -0.36 20.21 9.11
CA GLY A 98 -1.06 20.62 7.90
C GLY A 98 -1.50 19.43 7.06
N PRO A 99 -0.59 18.53 6.64
CA PRO A 99 -0.98 17.27 5.99
C PRO A 99 -1.83 16.44 6.95
N LYS A 100 -3.00 15.99 6.50
CA LYS A 100 -3.98 15.29 7.35
C LYS A 100 -3.97 13.78 7.13
N LEU A 101 -4.04 13.06 8.24
CA LEU A 101 -4.39 11.64 8.26
C LEU A 101 -5.91 11.51 8.17
N VAL A 102 -6.41 11.01 7.05
CA VAL A 102 -7.87 10.84 6.80
C VAL A 102 -8.20 9.40 6.44
N CYS A 103 -7.63 8.90 5.33
CA CYS A 103 -7.84 7.52 4.88
C CYS A 103 -6.65 6.60 5.19
N ASP A 104 -5.42 7.11 5.10
CA ASP A 104 -4.17 6.32 5.17
C ASP A 104 -4.03 5.23 4.10
N MET A 105 -4.80 5.33 3.00
CA MET A 105 -4.81 4.34 1.90
C MET A 105 -4.61 4.97 0.51
N GLY A 106 -4.19 6.24 0.47
CA GLY A 106 -3.94 6.96 -0.79
C GLY A 106 -5.17 7.29 -1.62
N THR A 107 -6.34 7.43 -1.00
CA THR A 107 -7.59 7.71 -1.72
C THR A 107 -8.04 9.17 -1.60
N CYS A 108 -7.86 9.81 -0.44
CA CYS A 108 -8.51 11.09 -0.14
C CYS A 108 -7.75 12.37 -0.52
N GLY A 109 -6.42 12.31 -0.71
CA GLY A 109 -5.57 13.49 -0.93
C GLY A 109 -5.33 14.44 0.26
N GLY A 110 -5.98 14.24 1.42
CA GLY A 110 -5.79 15.10 2.60
C GLY A 110 -4.35 15.15 3.15
N CYS A 111 -3.54 14.13 2.84
CA CYS A 111 -2.14 14.03 3.23
C CYS A 111 -1.16 14.60 2.17
N THR A 112 -1.64 15.29 1.14
CA THR A 112 -0.78 15.75 0.05
C THR A 112 0.30 16.70 0.55
N VAL A 113 1.54 16.41 0.16
CA VAL A 113 2.73 17.27 0.30
C VAL A 113 3.39 17.43 -1.07
N LEU A 114 4.29 18.40 -1.21
CA LEU A 114 5.20 18.43 -2.35
C LEU A 114 6.50 17.74 -1.97
N LEU A 115 6.84 16.67 -2.68
CA LEU A 115 8.14 16.01 -2.57
C LEU A 115 8.96 16.37 -3.82
N ASP A 116 10.04 17.12 -3.62
CA ASP A 116 10.83 17.76 -4.68
C ASP A 116 9.95 18.56 -5.66
N GLY A 117 8.98 19.29 -5.12
CA GLY A 117 8.05 20.12 -5.89
C GLY A 117 6.90 19.36 -6.56
N LYS A 118 6.82 18.03 -6.44
CA LYS A 118 5.74 17.22 -7.02
C LYS A 118 4.72 16.81 -5.95
N PRO A 119 3.41 16.98 -6.19
CA PRO A 119 2.38 16.49 -5.27
C PRO A 119 2.47 14.97 -5.08
N VAL A 120 2.50 14.51 -3.84
CA VAL A 120 2.47 13.09 -3.47
C VAL A 120 1.62 12.88 -2.22
N TYR A 121 1.02 11.69 -2.07
CA TYR A 121 0.36 11.29 -0.84
C TYR A 121 1.40 10.84 0.18
N SER A 122 1.66 11.67 1.19
CA SER A 122 2.66 11.36 2.22
C SER A 122 2.32 10.12 3.06
N CYS A 123 1.08 9.64 3.04
CA CYS A 123 0.70 8.37 3.67
C CYS A 123 1.24 7.13 2.91
N LEU A 124 1.57 7.27 1.63
CA LEU A 124 2.11 6.18 0.79
C LEU A 124 3.63 6.30 0.54
N VAL A 125 4.30 7.22 1.22
CA VAL A 125 5.75 7.40 1.15
C VAL A 125 6.31 7.01 2.51
N LEU A 126 7.34 6.18 2.57
CA LEU A 126 8.03 5.92 3.83
C LEU A 126 8.95 7.10 4.18
N ALA A 127 9.12 7.39 5.46
CA ALA A 127 10.03 8.45 5.90
C ALA A 127 11.46 8.18 5.42
N VAL A 128 11.88 6.90 5.41
CA VAL A 128 13.19 6.47 4.90
C VAL A 128 13.40 6.76 3.41
N ASP A 129 12.33 6.76 2.61
CA ASP A 129 12.40 7.08 1.17
C ASP A 129 12.47 8.59 0.91
N ALA A 130 12.19 9.39 1.93
CA ALA A 130 12.24 10.85 1.88
C ALA A 130 13.59 11.43 2.32
N VAL A 131 14.57 10.60 2.71
CA VAL A 131 15.89 11.04 3.19
C VAL A 131 16.55 11.98 2.18
N GLY A 132 16.99 13.14 2.66
CA GLY A 132 17.68 14.14 1.84
C GLY A 132 16.79 14.88 0.83
N ARG A 133 15.51 14.55 0.73
CA ARG A 133 14.57 15.16 -0.23
C ARG A 133 13.91 16.40 0.36
N ALA A 134 13.44 17.28 -0.53
CA ALA A 134 12.72 18.48 -0.13
C ALA A 134 11.22 18.19 0.03
N VAL A 135 10.69 18.44 1.22
CA VAL A 135 9.28 18.30 1.56
C VAL A 135 8.70 19.69 1.81
N THR A 136 7.70 20.08 1.02
CA THR A 136 6.94 21.31 1.25
C THR A 136 5.50 20.94 1.62
N THR A 137 5.04 21.42 2.77
CA THR A 137 3.66 21.25 3.26
C THR A 137 2.87 22.55 3.14
N ALA A 138 1.59 22.54 3.50
CA ALA A 138 0.75 23.73 3.47
C ALA A 138 1.34 24.90 4.31
N GLU A 139 1.98 24.59 5.43
CA GLU A 139 2.67 25.56 6.29
C GLU A 139 3.93 26.16 5.63
N GLY A 140 4.55 25.43 4.70
CA GLY A 140 5.71 25.93 3.93
C GLY A 140 5.33 26.77 2.72
N LEU A 141 4.05 26.81 2.36
CA LEU A 141 3.55 27.58 1.22
C LEU A 141 3.27 29.05 1.59
N GLY A 142 2.91 29.32 2.85
CA GLY A 142 2.61 30.65 3.36
C GLY A 142 2.06 30.58 4.78
N SER A 143 1.93 31.74 5.42
CA SER A 143 1.42 31.89 6.79
C SER A 143 0.12 32.71 6.83
N PRO A 144 -0.59 32.80 7.97
CA PRO A 144 -1.74 33.68 8.10
C PRO A 144 -1.42 35.17 7.79
N GLU A 145 -0.22 35.62 8.12
CA GLU A 145 0.25 37.00 7.90
C GLU A 145 0.76 37.22 6.47
N SER A 146 1.26 36.17 5.83
CA SER A 146 1.75 36.20 4.45
C SER A 146 1.30 34.94 3.69
N PRO A 147 0.00 34.84 3.36
CA PRO A 147 -0.52 33.70 2.63
C PRO A 147 -0.10 33.75 1.17
N ASN A 148 0.12 32.59 0.55
CA ASN A 148 0.34 32.54 -0.90
C ASN A 148 -0.94 32.85 -1.68
N ALA A 149 -0.80 33.04 -3.00
CA ALA A 149 -1.92 33.38 -3.88
C ALA A 149 -3.10 32.38 -3.77
N VAL A 150 -2.81 31.08 -3.61
CA VAL A 150 -3.83 30.03 -3.48
C VAL A 150 -4.53 30.09 -2.13
N GLN A 151 -3.79 30.22 -1.03
CA GLN A 151 -4.33 30.37 0.33
C GLN A 151 -5.25 31.60 0.42
N SER A 152 -4.80 32.75 -0.10
CA SER A 152 -5.60 33.98 -0.17
C SER A 152 -6.87 33.78 -0.98
N ALA A 153 -6.77 33.15 -2.16
CA ALA A 153 -7.94 32.89 -3.00
C ALA A 153 -8.94 31.92 -2.34
N PHE A 154 -8.48 30.94 -1.56
CA PHE A 154 -9.36 30.04 -0.81
C PHE A 154 -10.19 30.81 0.22
N VAL A 155 -9.60 31.79 0.90
CA VAL A 155 -10.33 32.66 1.83
C VAL A 155 -11.31 33.55 1.07
N GLU A 156 -10.85 34.24 0.02
CA GLU A 156 -11.69 35.16 -0.78
C GLU A 156 -12.88 34.48 -1.47
N LYS A 157 -12.75 33.21 -1.84
CA LYS A 157 -13.77 32.45 -2.58
C LYS A 157 -14.56 31.46 -1.72
N ASP A 158 -14.34 31.46 -0.40
CA ASP A 158 -14.99 30.50 0.51
C ASP A 158 -14.73 29.03 0.06
N GLY A 159 -13.47 28.75 -0.28
CA GLY A 159 -12.99 27.46 -0.80
C GLY A 159 -12.93 26.34 0.24
N MET A 160 -13.41 26.57 1.47
CA MET A 160 -13.34 25.62 2.57
C MET A 160 -14.54 25.72 3.52
N MET A 161 -14.84 24.63 4.20
CA MET A 161 -15.81 24.59 5.32
C MET A 161 -15.13 24.02 6.57
N CYS A 162 -15.17 22.69 6.76
CA CYS A 162 -14.53 22.05 7.92
C CYS A 162 -12.99 22.18 7.93
N GLY A 163 -12.39 22.56 6.79
CA GLY A 163 -10.95 22.80 6.66
C GLY A 163 -10.07 21.55 6.54
N PHE A 164 -10.61 20.34 6.73
CA PHE A 164 -9.76 19.14 6.84
C PHE A 164 -9.08 18.74 5.52
N CYS A 165 -9.77 18.90 4.38
CA CYS A 165 -9.19 18.63 3.06
C CYS A 165 -8.37 19.81 2.52
N THR A 166 -8.55 21.01 3.07
CA THR A 166 -7.99 22.26 2.54
C THR A 166 -6.47 22.22 2.36
N PRO A 167 -5.66 21.70 3.30
CA PRO A 167 -4.20 21.63 3.10
C PRO A 167 -3.79 20.82 1.88
N GLY A 168 -4.48 19.70 1.60
CA GLY A 168 -4.22 18.86 0.43
C GLY A 168 -4.54 19.57 -0.88
N PHE A 169 -5.71 20.23 -0.94
CA PHE A 169 -6.10 21.05 -2.09
C PHE A 169 -5.15 22.22 -2.33
N VAL A 170 -4.86 23.01 -1.30
CA VAL A 170 -3.96 24.18 -1.39
C VAL A 170 -2.58 23.74 -1.88
N THR A 171 -2.06 22.63 -1.37
CA THR A 171 -0.75 22.11 -1.78
C THR A 171 -0.75 21.67 -3.25
N THR A 172 -1.77 20.92 -3.65
CA THR A 172 -1.93 20.45 -5.04
C THR A 172 -2.07 21.61 -6.02
N LEU A 173 -2.92 22.58 -5.71
CA LEU A 173 -3.20 23.72 -6.57
C LEU A 173 -2.05 24.73 -6.61
N SER A 174 -1.30 24.89 -5.51
CA SER A 174 -0.08 25.69 -5.52
C SER A 174 0.96 25.12 -6.49
N ALA A 175 1.09 23.78 -6.56
CA ALA A 175 1.95 23.15 -7.56
C ALA A 175 1.44 23.32 -9.00
N LEU A 176 0.12 23.21 -9.21
CA LEU A 176 -0.49 23.48 -10.53
C LEU A 176 -0.21 24.91 -10.98
N VAL A 177 -0.56 25.90 -10.17
CA VAL A 177 -0.42 27.33 -10.52
C VAL A 177 1.04 27.70 -10.74
N LYS A 178 1.96 27.16 -9.96
CA LYS A 178 3.41 27.36 -10.17
C LYS A 178 3.87 26.79 -11.52
N LYS A 179 3.31 25.65 -11.95
CA LYS A 179 3.68 25.00 -13.22
C LYS A 179 2.99 25.66 -14.43
N ASN A 180 1.73 26.07 -14.26
CA ASN A 180 0.91 26.72 -15.28
C ASN A 180 0.20 27.93 -14.63
N PRO A 181 0.72 29.15 -14.80
CA PRO A 181 0.11 30.38 -14.27
C PRO A 181 -1.21 30.78 -14.93
N ASN A 182 -1.68 30.07 -15.95
CA ASN A 182 -2.99 30.31 -16.58
C ASN A 182 -3.70 28.98 -16.91
N PRO A 183 -4.04 28.17 -15.90
CA PRO A 183 -4.67 26.88 -16.12
C PRO A 183 -6.14 27.07 -16.52
N THR A 184 -6.60 26.19 -17.40
CA THR A 184 -8.01 26.03 -17.73
C THR A 184 -8.78 25.40 -16.56
N LEU A 185 -10.11 25.51 -16.57
CA LEU A 185 -10.95 24.88 -15.56
C LEU A 185 -10.82 23.34 -15.60
N GLU A 186 -10.64 22.77 -16.78
CA GLU A 186 -10.42 21.34 -16.99
C GLU A 186 -9.12 20.88 -16.34
N GLU A 187 -8.03 21.63 -16.49
CA GLU A 187 -6.74 21.33 -15.82
C GLU A 187 -6.84 21.46 -14.30
N VAL A 188 -7.59 22.44 -13.79
CA VAL A 188 -7.86 22.59 -12.35
C VAL A 188 -8.64 21.39 -11.81
N ARG A 189 -9.69 20.95 -12.52
CA ARG A 189 -10.47 19.76 -12.17
C ARG A 189 -9.59 18.52 -12.19
N GLU A 190 -8.75 18.37 -13.21
CA GLU A 190 -7.82 17.24 -13.34
C GLU A 190 -6.88 17.17 -12.14
N ALA A 191 -6.22 18.28 -11.79
CA ALA A 191 -5.33 18.34 -10.64
C ALA A 191 -6.06 18.00 -9.32
N CYS A 192 -7.33 18.36 -9.21
CA CYS A 192 -8.14 18.11 -8.02
C CYS A 192 -8.70 16.69 -7.91
N LYS A 193 -8.63 15.83 -8.94
CA LYS A 193 -9.24 14.48 -8.91
C LYS A 193 -8.75 13.60 -7.76
N GLY A 194 -7.54 13.84 -7.27
CA GLY A 194 -6.94 13.15 -6.13
C GLY A 194 -7.33 13.68 -4.75
N ASN A 195 -8.05 14.80 -4.66
CA ASN A 195 -8.39 15.45 -3.40
C ASN A 195 -9.91 15.39 -3.18
N PHE A 196 -10.33 14.78 -2.07
CA PHE A 196 -11.74 14.59 -1.73
C PHE A 196 -12.20 15.61 -0.67
N CYS A 197 -13.29 16.30 -0.98
CA CYS A 197 -14.00 17.18 -0.06
C CYS A 197 -15.40 16.62 0.24
N ARG A 198 -15.65 16.21 1.48
CA ARG A 198 -16.98 15.72 1.90
C ARG A 198 -18.00 16.87 2.08
N CYS A 199 -17.53 18.07 2.39
CA CYS A 199 -18.38 19.26 2.49
C CYS A 199 -18.89 19.75 1.12
N GLY A 200 -18.27 19.31 0.02
CA GLY A 200 -18.71 19.66 -1.33
C GLY A 200 -18.24 21.02 -1.84
N THR A 201 -17.14 21.57 -1.34
CA THR A 201 -16.64 22.91 -1.71
C THR A 201 -15.99 23.01 -3.10
N TYR A 202 -16.03 21.96 -3.93
CA TYR A 202 -15.31 21.89 -5.21
C TYR A 202 -15.52 23.10 -6.13
N PRO A 203 -16.75 23.62 -6.36
CA PRO A 203 -16.92 24.80 -7.22
C PRO A 203 -16.12 26.00 -6.72
N ARG A 204 -16.12 26.25 -5.40
CA ARG A 204 -15.36 27.33 -4.76
C ARG A 204 -13.86 27.10 -4.80
N VAL A 205 -13.42 25.85 -4.65
CA VAL A 205 -12.03 25.45 -4.82
C VAL A 205 -11.54 25.74 -6.24
N PHE A 206 -12.36 25.47 -7.26
CA PHE A 206 -12.01 25.73 -8.65
C PHE A 206 -11.97 27.23 -8.96
N GLU A 207 -12.95 28.00 -8.45
CA GLU A 207 -12.94 29.46 -8.51
C GLU A 207 -11.69 30.05 -7.85
N ALA A 208 -11.28 29.53 -6.69
CA ALA A 208 -10.08 29.95 -5.98
C ALA A 208 -8.81 29.67 -6.79
N ALA A 209 -8.68 28.47 -7.39
CA ALA A 209 -7.52 28.11 -8.20
C ALA A 209 -7.35 29.06 -9.41
N LEU A 210 -8.42 29.30 -10.15
CA LEU A 210 -8.41 30.19 -11.31
C LEU A 210 -8.14 31.65 -10.93
N ALA A 211 -8.64 32.09 -9.77
CA ALA A 211 -8.37 33.42 -9.25
C ALA A 211 -6.90 33.58 -8.81
N ALA A 212 -6.34 32.56 -8.14
CA ALA A 212 -4.95 32.55 -7.70
C ALA A 212 -3.98 32.63 -8.87
N ALA A 213 -4.26 31.93 -9.97
CA ALA A 213 -3.43 31.92 -11.17
C ALA A 213 -3.24 33.32 -11.78
N LYS A 214 -4.26 34.19 -11.72
CA LYS A 214 -4.17 35.58 -12.21
C LYS A 214 -3.30 36.50 -11.36
N LYS A 215 -2.95 36.08 -10.14
CA LYS A 215 -2.15 36.84 -9.17
C LYS A 215 -0.73 36.30 -9.03
N ALA A 216 -0.39 35.22 -9.72
CA ALA A 216 0.85 34.46 -9.59
C ALA A 216 1.95 34.92 -10.55
#